data_AF-A0A6V7BC58-F1
#
_entry.id   AF-A0A6V7BC58-F1
#
_cell.length_a   1.000
_cell.length_b   1.000
_cell.length_c   1.000
_cell.angle_alpha   90.00
_cell.angle_beta   90.00
_cell.angle_gamma   90.00
#
_symmetry.space_group_name_H-M   'P 1'
#
loop_
_entity.id
_entity.type
_entity.pdbx_description
1 polymer ?
#
loop_
_entity_poly.entity_id
_entity_poly.type
_entity_poly.pdbx_seq_one_letter_code
_entity_poly.pdbx_strand_id
1 'polypeptide(L)'
;MRYILLILTLLGCPALQAAPRCFNPATTAESNACWNDEVGLSQDRLTDYLTAARERAMTVLNVPAEAFDNAQAAWTRYKDLQCGNVRKQWGNATVGPAKAASCIVDLNDQRSHDLWKHYLTYVDRTPSIRPEPALRSGK
;
A
#
# COMPACT_ATOMS: atom_id res chain seq x y z
N MET A 1 -54.32 20.73 -12.77
CA MET A 1 -52.90 21.12 -12.83
C MET A 1 -52.36 21.28 -11.42
N ARG A 2 -51.49 20.38 -10.97
CA ARG A 2 -50.83 20.45 -9.66
C ARG A 2 -49.42 19.90 -9.87
N TYR A 3 -48.51 20.77 -10.27
CA TYR A 3 -47.11 20.42 -10.53
C TYR A 3 -46.38 20.30 -9.19
N ILE A 4 -46.05 19.06 -8.81
CA ILE A 4 -45.15 18.79 -7.68
C ILE A 4 -43.73 18.83 -8.23
N LEU A 5 -43.00 19.91 -7.93
CA LEU A 5 -41.56 20.02 -8.17
C LEU A 5 -40.82 19.30 -7.03
N LEU A 6 -40.34 18.08 -7.30
CA LEU A 6 -39.36 17.38 -6.47
C LEU A 6 -37.96 17.87 -6.84
N ILE A 7 -37.40 18.77 -6.04
CA ILE A 7 -36.01 19.20 -6.15
C ILE A 7 -35.15 18.13 -5.48
N LEU A 8 -34.49 17.29 -6.29
CA LEU A 8 -33.53 16.30 -5.84
C LEU A 8 -32.15 16.99 -5.67
N THR A 9 -31.88 17.56 -4.49
CA THR A 9 -30.54 18.07 -4.17
C THR A 9 -29.59 16.90 -3.91
N LEU A 10 -28.84 16.52 -4.94
CA LEU A 10 -27.64 15.69 -4.84
C LEU A 10 -26.56 16.47 -4.06
N LEU A 11 -26.49 16.26 -2.74
CA LEU A 11 -25.30 16.58 -1.95
C LEU A 11 -24.20 15.58 -2.32
N GLY A 12 -23.47 15.88 -3.40
CA GLY A 12 -22.18 15.27 -3.66
C GLY A 12 -21.18 15.81 -2.66
N CYS A 13 -20.78 14.99 -1.69
CA CYS A 13 -19.63 15.29 -0.83
C CYS A 13 -18.37 15.13 -1.70
N PRO A 14 -17.62 16.21 -2.02
CA PRO A 14 -16.34 16.02 -2.67
C PRO A 14 -15.47 15.26 -1.68
N ALA A 15 -15.03 14.06 -2.04
CA ALA A 15 -14.03 13.34 -1.28
C ALA A 15 -12.78 14.22 -1.24
N LEU A 16 -12.56 14.89 -0.11
CA LEU A 16 -11.34 15.64 0.15
C LEU A 16 -10.21 14.60 0.18
N GLN A 17 -9.54 14.38 -0.96
CA GLN A 17 -8.34 13.56 -0.98
C GLN A 17 -7.30 14.29 -0.14
N ALA A 18 -7.06 13.79 1.07
CA ALA A 18 -5.96 14.24 1.89
C ALA A 18 -4.66 14.11 1.08
N ALA A 19 -3.87 15.19 1.04
CA ALA A 19 -2.55 15.14 0.42
C ALA A 19 -1.74 13.98 1.02
N PRO A 20 -0.84 13.34 0.25
CA PRO A 20 0.04 12.30 0.79
C PRO A 20 0.74 12.81 2.05
N ARG A 21 0.74 12.00 3.13
CA ARG A 21 1.16 12.43 4.48
C ARG A 21 2.54 13.07 4.54
N CYS A 22 3.49 12.57 3.74
CA CYS A 22 4.86 13.07 3.70
C CYS A 22 5.13 14.04 2.54
N PHE A 23 4.09 14.67 2.00
CA PHE A 23 4.22 15.67 0.95
C PHE A 23 4.73 16.99 1.52
N ASN A 24 5.82 17.51 0.94
CA ASN A 24 6.41 18.82 1.23
C ASN A 24 6.83 19.05 2.72
N PRO A 25 7.72 18.21 3.28
CA PRO A 25 8.30 18.46 4.60
C PRO A 25 9.14 19.75 4.58
N ALA A 26 9.10 20.55 5.65
CA ALA A 26 9.84 21.82 5.71
C ALA A 26 11.35 21.61 5.94
N THR A 27 11.74 20.48 6.54
CA THR A 27 13.15 20.12 6.76
C THR A 27 13.47 18.67 6.38
N THR A 28 14.75 18.39 6.13
CA THR A 28 15.21 17.01 5.91
C THR A 28 14.99 16.12 7.14
N ALA A 29 15.07 16.69 8.36
CA ALA A 29 14.79 15.95 9.59
C ALA A 29 13.31 15.52 9.66
N GLU A 30 12.39 16.43 9.34
CA GLU A 30 10.96 16.13 9.24
C GLU A 30 10.66 15.10 8.14
N SER A 31 11.33 15.22 6.98
CA SER A 31 11.21 14.25 5.89
C SER A 31 11.60 12.85 6.35
N ASN A 32 12.75 12.72 7.01
CA ASN A 32 13.23 11.44 7.54
C ASN A 32 12.29 10.85 8.60
N ALA A 33 11.76 11.68 9.50
CA ALA A 33 10.80 11.24 10.51
C ALA A 33 9.50 10.75 9.89
N CYS A 34 8.89 11.55 9.00
CA CYS A 34 7.62 11.20 8.36
C CYS A 34 7.71 9.90 7.58
N TRP A 35 8.75 9.74 6.75
CA TRP A 35 8.91 8.53 5.95
C TRP A 35 9.19 7.28 6.80
N ASN A 36 9.89 7.43 7.93
CA ASN A 36 10.06 6.31 8.86
C ASN A 36 8.72 5.89 9.50
N ASP A 37 7.84 6.84 9.83
CA ASP A 37 6.51 6.52 10.36
C ASP A 37 5.63 5.81 9.31
N GLU A 38 5.70 6.22 8.04
CA GLU A 38 4.96 5.58 6.94
C GLU A 38 5.42 4.13 6.68
N VAL A 39 6.66 3.76 7.05
CA VAL A 39 7.09 2.35 6.99
C VAL A 39 6.20 1.48 7.88
N GLY A 40 5.90 1.92 9.11
CA GLY A 40 5.00 1.18 10.01
C GLY A 40 3.60 1.04 9.43
N LEU A 41 3.03 2.13 8.93
CA LEU A 41 1.67 2.15 8.36
C LEU A 41 1.54 1.30 7.10
N SER A 42 2.56 1.29 6.25
CA SER A 42 2.59 0.42 5.07
C SER A 42 2.81 -1.04 5.44
N GLN A 43 3.58 -1.33 6.49
CA GLN A 43 3.78 -2.67 7.00
C GLN A 43 2.50 -3.24 7.62
N ASP A 44 1.76 -2.44 8.39
CA ASP A 44 0.47 -2.86 8.98
C ASP A 44 -0.54 -3.20 7.88
N ARG A 45 -0.63 -2.36 6.85
CA ARG A 45 -1.45 -2.63 5.66
C ARG A 45 -1.02 -3.92 4.96
N LEU A 46 0.27 -4.09 4.69
CA LEU A 46 0.78 -5.32 4.08
C LEU A 46 0.43 -6.56 4.93
N THR A 47 0.50 -6.46 6.26
CA THR A 47 0.15 -7.55 7.18
C THR A 47 -1.32 -7.94 7.10
N ASP A 48 -2.26 -6.98 7.02
CA ASP A 48 -3.68 -7.29 6.80
C ASP A 48 -3.90 -8.04 5.49
N TYR A 49 -3.28 -7.56 4.40
CA TYR A 49 -3.42 -8.18 3.07
C TYR A 49 -2.78 -9.57 3.03
N LEU A 50 -1.62 -9.76 3.65
CA LEU A 50 -0.98 -11.08 3.77
C LEU A 50 -1.85 -12.06 4.52
N THR A 51 -2.45 -11.65 5.64
CA THR A 51 -3.30 -12.50 6.46
C THR A 51 -4.50 -12.99 5.66
N ALA A 52 -5.24 -12.06 5.05
CA ALA A 52 -6.41 -12.39 4.23
C ALA A 52 -6.04 -13.22 2.99
N ALA A 53 -4.95 -12.85 2.31
CA ALA A 53 -4.53 -13.53 1.08
C ALA A 53 -4.09 -14.96 1.37
N ARG A 54 -3.32 -15.17 2.44
CA ARG A 54 -2.85 -16.50 2.85
C ARG A 54 -4.01 -17.41 3.22
N GLU A 55 -4.96 -16.90 4.01
CA GLU A 55 -6.16 -17.65 4.39
C GLU A 55 -6.92 -18.14 3.15
N ARG A 56 -7.22 -17.24 2.22
CA ARG A 56 -7.92 -17.60 0.99
C ARG A 56 -7.11 -18.49 0.05
N ALA A 57 -5.82 -18.24 -0.08
CA ALA A 57 -4.91 -19.04 -0.89
C ALA A 57 -4.98 -20.51 -0.47
N MET A 58 -4.93 -20.77 0.85
CA MET A 58 -4.95 -22.12 1.40
C MET A 58 -6.33 -22.78 1.37
N THR A 59 -7.38 -22.04 1.75
CA THR A 59 -8.71 -22.62 2.02
C THR A 59 -9.62 -22.69 0.80
N VAL A 60 -9.44 -21.79 -0.17
CA VAL A 60 -10.32 -21.68 -1.34
C VAL A 60 -9.58 -22.01 -2.63
N LEU A 61 -8.33 -21.56 -2.75
CA LEU A 61 -7.56 -21.65 -4.00
C LEU A 61 -6.59 -22.84 -4.03
N ASN A 62 -6.51 -23.63 -2.95
CA ASN A 62 -5.66 -24.81 -2.83
C ASN A 62 -4.17 -24.55 -3.08
N VAL A 63 -3.69 -23.34 -2.79
CA VAL A 63 -2.26 -23.02 -2.80
C VAL A 63 -1.62 -23.61 -1.54
N PRO A 64 -0.56 -24.42 -1.66
CA PRO A 64 0.16 -24.93 -0.49
C PRO A 64 0.70 -23.78 0.37
N ALA A 65 0.51 -23.88 1.69
CA ALA A 65 0.97 -22.87 2.65
C ALA A 65 2.47 -22.54 2.47
N GLU A 66 3.28 -23.59 2.31
CA GLU A 66 4.73 -23.45 2.10
C GLU A 66 5.06 -22.64 0.84
N ALA A 67 4.33 -22.83 -0.26
CA ALA A 67 4.58 -22.08 -1.50
C ALA A 67 4.28 -20.58 -1.32
N PHE A 68 3.19 -20.25 -0.62
CA PHE A 68 2.84 -18.87 -0.31
C PHE A 68 3.88 -18.22 0.62
N ASP A 69 4.27 -18.93 1.68
CA ASP A 69 5.21 -18.44 2.69
C ASP A 69 6.61 -18.26 2.11
N ASN A 70 7.07 -19.19 1.26
CA ASN A 70 8.36 -19.09 0.56
C ASN A 70 8.40 -17.88 -0.39
N ALA A 71 7.31 -17.63 -1.14
CA ALA A 71 7.21 -16.46 -2.01
C ALA A 71 7.28 -15.15 -1.19
N GLN A 72 6.59 -15.09 -0.05
CA GLN A 72 6.64 -13.93 0.83
C GLN A 72 8.04 -13.73 1.45
N ALA A 73 8.70 -14.80 1.89
CA ALA A 73 10.06 -14.72 2.43
C ALA A 73 11.07 -14.22 1.39
N ALA A 74 11.00 -14.73 0.15
CA ALA A 74 11.85 -14.27 -0.95
C ALA A 74 11.60 -12.79 -1.29
N TRP A 75 10.34 -12.37 -1.31
CA TRP A 75 9.99 -10.97 -1.54
C TRP A 75 10.51 -10.04 -0.41
N THR A 76 10.41 -10.44 0.86
CA THR A 76 10.95 -9.66 1.98
C THR A 76 12.45 -9.48 1.83
N ARG A 77 13.17 -10.54 1.43
CA ARG A 77 14.61 -10.46 1.15
C ARG A 77 14.91 -9.50 0.00
N TYR A 78 14.12 -9.54 -1.08
CA TYR A 78 14.24 -8.59 -2.18
C TYR A 78 14.04 -7.14 -1.71
N LYS A 79 12.99 -6.86 -0.93
CA LYS A 79 12.71 -5.52 -0.39
C LYS A 79 13.91 -4.96 0.37
N ASP A 80 14.48 -5.75 1.27
CA ASP A 80 15.59 -5.31 2.12
C ASP A 80 16.85 -5.03 1.29
N LEU A 81 17.16 -5.91 0.33
CA LEU A 81 18.29 -5.71 -0.59
C LEU A 81 18.09 -4.47 -1.47
N GLN A 82 16.90 -4.31 -2.05
CA GLN A 82 16.61 -3.23 -2.97
C GLN A 82 16.60 -1.86 -2.27
N CYS A 83 15.93 -1.74 -1.13
CA CYS A 83 15.91 -0.48 -0.39
C CYS A 83 17.25 -0.19 0.29
N GLY A 84 18.05 -1.22 0.60
CA GLY A 84 19.46 -1.07 0.93
C GLY A 84 20.29 -0.48 -0.22
N ASN A 85 20.04 -0.88 -1.47
CA ASN A 85 20.68 -0.29 -2.65
C ASN A 85 20.27 1.17 -2.84
N VAL A 86 18.98 1.50 -2.65
CA VAL A 86 18.51 2.88 -2.65
C VAL A 86 19.27 3.68 -1.59
N ARG A 87 19.38 3.20 -0.34
CA ARG A 87 20.17 3.88 0.71
C ARG A 87 21.61 4.16 0.27
N LYS A 88 22.26 3.21 -0.41
CA LYS A 88 23.65 3.34 -0.90
C LYS A 88 23.77 4.36 -2.04
N GLN A 89 22.81 4.40 -2.97
CA GLN A 89 22.77 5.37 -4.06
C GLN A 89 22.82 6.82 -3.55
N TRP A 90 22.20 7.09 -2.40
CA TRP A 90 22.17 8.41 -1.77
C TRP A 90 23.41 8.70 -0.90
N GLY A 91 24.37 7.79 -0.78
CA GLY A 91 25.66 8.03 -0.11
C GLY A 91 25.52 8.62 1.30
N ASN A 92 26.20 9.74 1.55
CA ASN A 92 26.12 10.46 2.84
C ASN A 92 25.08 11.60 2.85
N ALA A 93 24.20 11.67 1.85
CA ALA A 93 23.16 12.70 1.83
C ALA A 93 22.22 12.54 3.04
N THR A 94 21.91 13.64 3.70
CA THR A 94 21.07 13.66 4.90
C THR A 94 19.63 13.20 4.65
N VAL A 95 19.16 13.26 3.40
CA VAL A 95 17.85 12.75 2.94
C VAL A 95 17.86 11.25 2.62
N GLY A 96 19.03 10.61 2.63
CA GLY A 96 19.18 9.19 2.33
C GLY A 96 18.28 8.25 3.15
N PRO A 97 18.05 8.49 4.47
CA PRO A 97 17.09 7.71 5.25
C PRO A 97 15.66 7.77 4.70
N ALA A 98 15.13 8.97 4.44
CA ALA A 98 13.79 9.15 3.85
C ALA A 98 13.64 8.40 2.53
N LYS A 99 14.67 8.40 1.68
CA LYS A 99 14.63 7.69 0.37
C LYS A 99 14.66 6.18 0.50
N ALA A 100 15.36 5.64 1.50
CA ALA A 100 15.30 4.21 1.81
C ALA A 100 13.93 3.82 2.39
N ALA A 101 13.39 4.64 3.28
CA ALA A 101 12.07 4.43 3.89
C ALA A 101 10.94 4.52 2.85
N SER A 102 10.98 5.50 1.94
CA SER A 102 9.99 5.62 0.86
C SER A 102 10.03 4.42 -0.10
N CYS A 103 11.21 3.86 -0.39
CA CYS A 103 11.33 2.60 -1.12
C CYS A 103 10.62 1.43 -0.40
N ILE A 104 10.74 1.34 0.92
CA ILE A 104 10.09 0.28 1.71
C ILE A 104 8.57 0.43 1.62
N VAL A 105 8.06 1.67 1.75
CA VAL A 105 6.62 1.98 1.62
C VAL A 105 6.11 1.59 0.23
N ASP A 106 6.79 2.01 -0.83
CA ASP A 106 6.41 1.71 -2.21
C ASP A 106 6.36 0.20 -2.47
N LEU A 107 7.35 -0.55 -1.99
CA LEU A 107 7.36 -2.00 -2.14
C LEU A 107 6.25 -2.67 -1.31
N ASN A 108 6.01 -2.23 -0.07
CA ASN A 108 4.91 -2.75 0.74
C ASN A 108 3.55 -2.54 0.05
N ASP A 109 3.34 -1.38 -0.58
CA ASP A 109 2.11 -1.05 -1.31
C ASP A 109 1.97 -1.85 -2.59
N GLN A 110 3.04 -1.99 -3.36
CA GLN A 110 3.04 -2.85 -4.54
C GLN A 110 2.73 -4.31 -4.17
N ARG A 111 3.33 -4.82 -3.09
CA ARG A 111 3.08 -6.19 -2.65
C ARG A 111 1.65 -6.39 -2.17
N SER A 112 1.09 -5.41 -1.45
CA SER A 112 -0.32 -5.43 -1.05
C SER A 112 -1.23 -5.48 -2.27
N HIS A 113 -0.91 -4.72 -3.32
CA HIS A 113 -1.65 -4.74 -4.59
C HIS A 113 -1.55 -6.07 -5.32
N ASP A 114 -0.35 -6.66 -5.40
CA ASP A 114 -0.15 -7.99 -5.98
C ASP A 114 -0.98 -9.05 -5.25
N LEU A 115 -0.97 -9.03 -3.91
CA LEU A 115 -1.78 -9.94 -3.09
C LEU A 115 -3.28 -9.74 -3.34
N TRP A 116 -3.71 -8.47 -3.43
CA TRP A 116 -5.10 -8.15 -3.73
C TRP A 116 -5.53 -8.72 -5.09
N LYS A 117 -4.74 -8.45 -6.12
CA LYS A 117 -5.00 -8.83 -7.51
C LYS A 117 -5.08 -10.35 -7.68
N HIS A 118 -4.23 -11.10 -6.98
CA HIS A 118 -4.13 -12.54 -7.17
C HIS A 118 -4.99 -13.37 -6.21
N TYR A 119 -5.31 -12.84 -5.02
CA TYR A 119 -5.99 -13.60 -3.99
C TYR A 119 -7.29 -12.96 -3.50
N LEU A 120 -7.40 -11.63 -3.45
CA LEU A 120 -8.47 -10.94 -2.72
C LEU A 120 -9.51 -10.26 -3.60
N THR A 121 -9.42 -10.42 -4.91
CA THR A 121 -10.40 -9.89 -5.86
C THR A 121 -10.88 -10.97 -6.81
N TYR A 122 -11.91 -10.63 -7.57
CA TYR A 122 -12.51 -11.48 -8.60
C TYR A 122 -12.39 -10.78 -9.94
N VAL A 123 -12.35 -11.55 -11.02
CA VAL A 123 -12.29 -11.01 -12.39
C VAL A 123 -13.65 -10.46 -12.87
N ASP A 124 -14.72 -10.76 -12.14
CA ASP A 124 -16.08 -10.30 -12.43
C ASP A 124 -16.45 -9.09 -11.54
N ARG A 125 -17.75 -8.79 -11.41
CA ARG A 125 -18.25 -7.66 -10.60
C ARG A 125 -18.48 -8.02 -9.13
N THR A 126 -18.02 -9.19 -8.69
CA THR A 126 -18.12 -9.58 -7.28
C THR A 126 -17.27 -8.62 -6.44
N PRO A 127 -17.82 -8.06 -5.35
CA PRO A 127 -17.03 -7.23 -4.45
C PRO A 127 -15.77 -7.95 -3.95
N SER A 128 -14.65 -7.22 -3.91
CA SER A 128 -13.38 -7.76 -3.44
C SER A 128 -13.41 -8.00 -1.92
N ILE A 129 -12.60 -8.97 -1.47
CA ILE A 129 -12.50 -9.40 -0.06
C ILE A 129 -11.78 -8.35 0.80
N ARG A 130 -10.88 -7.61 0.16
CA ARG A 130 -10.30 -6.36 0.64
C ARG A 130 -10.44 -5.32 -0.47
N PRO A 131 -10.58 -4.02 -0.14
CA PRO A 131 -10.52 -2.97 -1.15
C PRO A 131 -9.20 -3.04 -1.93
N GLU A 132 -9.13 -2.44 -3.12
CA GLU A 132 -7.84 -2.28 -3.81
C GLU A 132 -6.96 -1.33 -2.99
N PRO A 133 -5.72 -1.71 -2.64
CA PRO A 133 -4.84 -0.84 -1.88
C PRO A 133 -4.32 0.29 -2.77
N ALA A 134 -4.24 1.49 -2.20
CA ALA A 134 -3.64 2.62 -2.91
C ALA A 134 -2.15 2.35 -3.17
N LEU A 135 -1.73 2.50 -4.43
CA LEU A 135 -0.31 2.56 -4.79
C LEU A 135 0.22 3.95 -4.45
N ARG A 136 0.94 4.07 -3.34
CA ARG A 136 1.69 5.30 -3.05
C ARG A 136 2.99 5.28 -3.84
N SER A 137 3.36 6.42 -4.41
CA SER A 137 4.66 6.62 -5.01
C SER A 137 5.42 7.62 -4.13
N GLY A 138 6.43 7.13 -3.42
CA GLY A 138 7.25 7.89 -2.49
C GLY A 138 8.32 8.75 -3.16
N LYS A 139 7.93 9.45 -4.23
CA LYS A 139 8.80 10.36 -4.98
C LYS A 139 9.14 11.61 -4.18
#